data_AF-A0A8H9WCK8-F1
#
_entry.id   AF-A0A8H9WCK8-F1
#
_cell.length_a   1.000
_cell.length_b   1.000
_cell.length_c   1.000
_cell.angle_alpha   90.00
_cell.angle_beta   90.00
_cell.angle_gamma   90.00
#
_symmetry.space_group_name_H-M   'P 1'
#
loop_
_entity.id
_entity.type
_entity.pdbx_description
1 polymer ?
#
loop_
_entity_poly.entity_id
_entity_poly.type
_entity_poly.pdbx_seq_one_letter_code
_entity_poly.pdbx_strand_id
1 'polypeptide(L)'
;MHSTVLGNDKQYNVSIYGVFKAFTITLEDSEISIQPVNFGSFLLKEGIEYKNQSFGSDNLVVRLLSDKKINILDTVWVEDIPILDNITVNVRFLFAEEEEVVLNNTKTAVLLYRMDIKKTNINPDDKNLINAALIDSSLRKVWIDKNTGSIIKLSFMYNGISYIINKNEN
;
A
#
# COMPACT_ATOMS: atom_id res chain seq x y z
N MET A 1 11.98 33.22 -13.82
CA MET A 1 10.67 32.55 -13.80
C MET A 1 10.89 31.16 -13.22
N HIS A 2 10.68 30.98 -11.92
CA HIS A 2 10.71 29.66 -11.31
C HIS A 2 9.36 29.00 -11.58
N SER A 3 9.38 27.96 -12.40
CA SER A 3 8.24 27.04 -12.55
C SER A 3 8.15 26.25 -11.25
N THR A 4 7.14 26.55 -10.44
CA THR A 4 6.72 25.69 -9.33
C THR A 4 5.98 24.53 -9.97
N VAL A 5 6.67 23.42 -10.22
CA VAL A 5 6.00 22.13 -10.41
C VAL A 5 5.43 21.78 -9.03
N LEU A 6 4.12 22.02 -8.84
CA LEU A 6 3.40 21.49 -7.69
C LEU A 6 3.42 19.97 -7.83
N GLY A 7 4.30 19.31 -7.07
CA GLY A 7 4.21 17.87 -6.86
C GLY A 7 2.84 17.54 -6.26
N ASN A 8 2.18 16.52 -6.80
CA ASN A 8 0.94 16.00 -6.23
C ASN A 8 1.31 15.08 -5.07
N ASP A 9 1.73 15.65 -3.95
CA ASP A 9 2.09 14.89 -2.75
C ASP A 9 0.82 14.18 -2.24
N LYS A 10 0.83 12.84 -2.28
CA LYS A 10 -0.29 12.05 -1.78
C LYS A 10 0.02 11.55 -0.38
N GLN A 11 -0.86 11.88 0.56
CA GLN A 11 -0.73 11.44 1.95
C GLN A 11 -1.77 10.37 2.28
N TYR A 12 -1.34 9.35 3.00
CA TYR A 12 -2.17 8.22 3.41
C TYR A 12 -2.04 7.98 4.89
N ASN A 13 -3.17 7.90 5.59
CA ASN A 13 -3.19 7.56 7.00
C ASN A 13 -3.14 6.04 7.16
N VAL A 14 -2.24 5.57 8.03
CA VAL A 14 -2.15 4.17 8.43
C VAL A 14 -2.67 4.05 9.85
N SER A 15 -3.73 3.26 10.01
CA SER A 15 -4.30 2.94 11.31
C SER A 15 -3.92 1.54 11.77
N ILE A 16 -3.84 1.35 13.08
CA ILE A 16 -3.61 0.08 13.73
C ILE A 16 -4.94 -0.49 14.20
N TYR A 17 -5.21 -1.75 13.83
CA TYR A 17 -6.46 -2.47 14.05
C TYR A 17 -7.72 -1.69 13.58
N GLY A 18 -7.56 -0.74 12.66
CA GLY A 18 -8.64 0.12 12.16
C GLY A 18 -9.12 1.20 13.14
N VAL A 19 -8.42 1.41 14.25
CA VAL A 19 -8.85 2.31 15.33
C VAL A 19 -7.86 3.45 15.54
N PHE A 20 -6.57 3.14 15.65
CA PHE A 20 -5.58 4.12 16.07
C PHE A 20 -4.74 4.59 14.89
N LYS A 21 -4.88 5.85 14.49
CA LYS A 21 -3.96 6.45 13.51
C LYS A 21 -2.54 6.43 14.09
N ALA A 22 -1.63 5.76 13.38
CA ALA A 22 -0.27 5.48 13.85
C ALA A 22 0.81 5.99 12.90
N PHE A 23 0.55 6.04 11.59
CA PHE A 23 1.51 6.61 10.64
C PHE A 23 0.82 7.46 9.59
N THR A 24 1.59 8.35 8.99
CA THR A 24 1.29 8.98 7.71
C THR A 24 2.34 8.51 6.71
N ILE A 25 1.88 7.99 5.56
CA ILE A 25 2.73 7.72 4.40
C ILE A 25 2.59 8.90 3.45
N THR A 26 3.69 9.50 3.03
CA THR A 26 3.70 10.50 1.96
C THR A 26 4.36 9.89 0.73
N LEU A 27 3.70 10.01 -0.41
CA LEU A 27 4.21 9.58 -1.71
C LEU A 27 4.38 10.81 -2.60
N GLU A 28 5.62 11.08 -2.99
CA GLU A 28 6.03 12.11 -3.94
C GLU A 28 6.56 11.46 -5.23
N ASP A 29 7.02 12.25 -6.22
CA ASP A 29 7.39 11.75 -7.55
C ASP A 29 8.45 10.64 -7.54
N SER A 30 9.40 10.67 -6.59
CA SER A 30 10.47 9.67 -6.46
C SER A 30 10.86 9.38 -5.01
N GLU A 31 10.02 9.78 -4.06
CA GLU A 31 10.23 9.63 -2.64
C GLU A 31 9.00 9.06 -1.94
N ILE A 32 9.21 8.11 -1.03
CA ILE A 32 8.19 7.67 -0.10
C ILE A 32 8.71 7.82 1.32
N SER A 33 7.92 8.46 2.18
CA SER A 33 8.27 8.64 3.58
C SER A 33 7.15 8.14 4.49
N ILE A 34 7.53 7.70 5.69
CA ILE A 34 6.61 7.27 6.74
C ILE A 34 6.95 8.07 7.99
N GLN A 35 5.97 8.80 8.49
CA GLN A 35 6.07 9.55 9.73
C GLN A 35 5.19 8.91 10.80
N PRO A 36 5.74 8.59 11.99
CA PRO A 36 4.92 8.16 13.12
C PRO A 36 4.03 9.31 13.59
N VAL A 37 2.79 8.99 13.98
CA VAL A 37 1.86 9.93 14.62
C VAL A 37 1.29 9.31 15.89
N ASN A 38 1.02 10.13 16.90
CA ASN A 38 0.49 9.69 18.20
C ASN A 38 1.33 8.51 18.78
N PHE A 39 0.66 7.40 19.12
CA PHE A 39 1.27 6.18 19.63
C PHE A 39 2.13 5.42 18.61
N GLY A 40 2.13 5.82 17.33
CA GLY A 40 3.01 5.23 16.31
C GLY A 40 4.50 5.40 16.63
N SER A 41 4.86 6.42 17.41
CA SER A 41 6.23 6.67 17.89
C SER A 41 6.80 5.53 18.77
N PHE A 42 5.92 4.73 19.41
CA PHE A 42 6.35 3.52 20.13
C PHE A 42 6.79 2.39 19.20
N LEU A 43 6.29 2.37 17.97
CA LEU A 43 6.62 1.34 16.96
C LEU A 43 7.75 1.78 16.04
N LEU A 44 7.78 3.07 15.69
CA LEU A 44 8.80 3.67 14.86
C LEU A 44 9.24 4.99 15.51
N LYS A 45 10.45 5.02 16.07
CA LYS A 45 10.93 6.17 16.85
C LYS A 45 11.05 7.45 16.03
N GLU A 46 11.54 7.33 14.80
CA GLU A 46 11.79 8.45 13.90
C GLU A 46 11.25 8.11 12.51
N GLY A 47 10.85 9.14 11.77
CA GLY A 47 10.40 8.95 10.40
C GLY A 47 11.46 8.30 9.51
N ILE A 48 11.00 7.53 8.53
CA ILE A 48 11.85 6.90 7.52
C ILE A 48 11.51 7.47 6.15
N GLU A 49 12.52 7.57 5.31
CA GLU A 49 12.44 8.23 4.01
C GLU A 49 13.25 7.39 3.01
N TYR A 50 12.62 7.05 1.89
CA TYR A 50 13.24 6.30 0.80
C TYR A 50 13.24 7.17 -0.45
N LYS A 51 14.42 7.66 -0.85
CA LYS A 51 14.64 8.55 -2.00
C LYS A 51 15.05 7.79 -3.25
N ASN A 52 14.99 8.47 -4.39
CA ASN A 52 15.44 7.99 -5.70
C ASN A 52 14.79 6.65 -6.07
N GLN A 53 13.53 6.48 -5.69
CA GLN A 53 12.79 5.25 -5.93
C GLN A 53 12.22 5.25 -7.35
N SER A 54 12.23 4.08 -7.99
CA SER A 54 11.63 3.89 -9.30
C SER A 54 10.11 3.70 -9.17
N PHE A 55 9.37 4.80 -9.15
CA PHE A 55 7.90 4.82 -9.07
C PHE A 55 7.22 4.69 -10.44
N GLY A 56 7.69 3.75 -11.25
CA GLY A 56 6.97 3.32 -12.44
C GLY A 56 5.51 2.96 -12.10
N SER A 57 4.60 3.14 -13.05
CA SER A 57 3.17 2.80 -12.84
C SER A 57 2.92 1.31 -12.57
N ASP A 58 3.93 0.48 -12.83
CA ASP A 58 3.98 -0.95 -12.55
C ASP A 58 4.46 -1.28 -11.13
N ASN A 59 5.11 -0.34 -10.42
CA ASN A 59 5.56 -0.52 -9.04
C ASN A 59 4.40 -0.86 -8.10
N LEU A 60 4.52 -1.98 -7.36
CA LEU A 60 3.43 -2.49 -6.53
C LEU A 60 3.02 -1.51 -5.43
N VAL A 61 3.98 -0.91 -4.71
CA VAL A 61 3.67 0.00 -3.60
C VAL A 61 2.90 1.21 -4.14
N VAL A 62 3.37 1.78 -5.25
CA VAL A 62 2.72 2.89 -5.93
C VAL A 62 1.33 2.49 -6.42
N ARG A 63 1.17 1.33 -7.07
CA ARG A 63 -0.13 0.84 -7.54
C ARG A 63 -1.11 0.66 -6.40
N LEU A 64 -0.67 0.04 -5.31
CA LEU A 64 -1.46 -0.20 -4.12
C LEU A 64 -1.93 1.11 -3.50
N LEU A 65 -1.10 2.16 -3.48
CA LEU A 65 -1.44 3.47 -2.94
C LEU A 65 -2.20 4.37 -3.93
N SER A 66 -2.00 4.22 -5.23
CA SER A 66 -2.62 5.08 -6.25
C SER A 66 -4.13 4.90 -6.37
N ASP A 67 -4.82 5.93 -6.84
CA ASP A 67 -6.27 5.88 -7.13
C ASP A 67 -6.56 5.39 -8.55
N LYS A 68 -5.53 4.90 -9.25
CA LYS A 68 -5.66 4.38 -10.61
C LYS A 68 -6.39 3.04 -10.57
N LYS A 69 -7.14 2.76 -11.64
CA LYS A 69 -7.75 1.46 -11.86
C LYS A 69 -6.67 0.37 -11.88
N ILE A 70 -6.90 -0.71 -11.16
CA ILE A 70 -6.06 -1.91 -11.20
C ILE A 70 -6.76 -3.02 -11.98
N ASN A 71 -6.05 -3.61 -12.93
CA ASN A 71 -6.51 -4.81 -13.60
C ASN A 71 -5.99 -6.03 -12.82
N ILE A 72 -6.91 -6.74 -12.17
CA ILE A 72 -6.59 -7.97 -11.43
C ILE A 72 -7.03 -9.18 -12.26
N LEU A 73 -6.11 -10.13 -12.38
CA LEU A 73 -6.40 -11.47 -12.87
C LEU A 73 -6.48 -12.38 -11.65
N ASP A 74 -7.67 -12.91 -11.39
CA ASP A 74 -7.90 -13.78 -10.24
C ASP A 74 -7.06 -15.07 -10.37
N THR A 75 -6.44 -15.48 -9.27
CA THR A 75 -5.56 -16.67 -9.13
C THR A 75 -4.24 -16.66 -9.92
N VAL A 76 -4.07 -15.74 -10.88
CA VAL A 76 -2.91 -15.68 -11.77
C VAL A 76 -1.74 -14.96 -11.09
N TRP A 77 -0.56 -15.59 -11.13
CA TRP A 77 0.70 -14.95 -10.75
C TRP A 77 1.15 -14.00 -11.85
N VAL A 78 1.42 -12.76 -11.46
CA VAL A 78 2.15 -11.78 -12.27
C VAL A 78 3.56 -11.72 -11.71
N GLU A 79 4.53 -11.95 -12.58
CA GLU A 79 5.93 -12.10 -12.21
C GLU A 79 6.71 -10.79 -12.35
N ASP A 80 7.82 -10.71 -11.62
CA ASP A 80 8.80 -9.63 -11.70
C ASP A 80 8.22 -8.23 -11.50
N ILE A 81 7.22 -8.10 -10.62
CA ILE A 81 6.64 -6.81 -10.27
C ILE A 81 7.63 -6.01 -9.42
N PRO A 82 8.02 -4.79 -9.84
CA PRO A 82 8.93 -3.97 -9.06
C PRO A 82 8.28 -3.44 -7.77
N ILE A 83 9.07 -3.35 -6.71
CA ILE A 83 8.75 -2.66 -5.46
C ILE A 83 9.86 -1.63 -5.16
N LEU A 84 10.01 -1.19 -3.90
CA LEU A 84 11.06 -0.24 -3.54
C LEU A 84 12.46 -0.87 -3.66
N ASP A 85 13.47 -0.02 -3.79
CA ASP A 85 14.90 -0.38 -3.87
C ASP A 85 15.24 -1.33 -5.02
N ASN A 86 14.51 -1.22 -6.14
CA ASN A 86 14.67 -2.03 -7.35
C ASN A 86 14.55 -3.55 -7.11
N ILE A 87 13.86 -3.94 -6.05
CA ILE A 87 13.52 -5.33 -5.78
C ILE A 87 12.31 -5.72 -6.63
N THR A 88 12.25 -6.98 -7.06
CA THR A 88 11.09 -7.54 -7.74
C THR A 88 10.46 -8.66 -6.91
N VAL A 89 9.13 -8.83 -7.08
CA VAL A 89 8.35 -9.88 -6.44
C VAL A 89 7.31 -10.43 -7.41
N ASN A 90 6.86 -11.66 -7.17
CA ASN A 90 5.70 -12.21 -7.87
C ASN A 90 4.46 -11.98 -7.02
N VAL A 91 3.36 -11.53 -7.63
CA VAL A 91 2.12 -11.19 -6.94
C VAL A 91 0.96 -11.93 -7.58
N ARG A 92 0.01 -12.39 -6.76
CA ARG A 92 -1.31 -12.76 -7.24
C ARG A 92 -2.39 -12.22 -6.32
N PHE A 93 -3.59 -12.12 -6.85
CA PHE A 93 -4.78 -11.81 -6.09
C PHE A 93 -5.72 -13.01 -6.15
N LEU A 94 -6.41 -13.24 -5.05
CA LEU A 94 -7.38 -14.31 -4.88
C LEU A 94 -8.68 -13.69 -4.41
N PHE A 95 -9.69 -13.74 -5.27
CA PHE A 95 -11.02 -13.25 -4.94
C PHE A 95 -11.53 -13.99 -3.70
N ALA A 96 -11.98 -13.22 -2.72
CA ALA A 96 -12.56 -13.77 -1.50
C ALA A 96 -14.09 -13.65 -1.56
N GLU A 97 -14.59 -12.43 -1.64
CA GLU A 97 -16.02 -12.14 -1.66
C GLU A 97 -16.31 -10.75 -2.21
N GLU A 98 -17.58 -10.52 -2.52
CA GLU A 98 -18.12 -9.19 -2.77
C GLU A 98 -18.83 -8.71 -1.50
N GLU A 99 -18.55 -7.48 -1.10
CA GLU A 99 -19.18 -6.87 0.08
C GLU A 99 -19.64 -5.44 -0.22
N GLU A 100 -20.51 -4.91 0.65
CA GLU A 100 -20.92 -3.51 0.61
C GLU A 100 -20.26 -2.79 1.78
N VAL A 101 -19.49 -1.74 1.49
CA VAL A 101 -18.84 -0.91 2.49
C VAL A 101 -19.41 0.50 2.45
N VAL A 102 -19.51 1.14 3.62
CA VAL A 102 -19.90 2.54 3.72
C VAL A 102 -18.63 3.39 3.66
N LEU A 103 -18.48 4.17 2.59
CA LEU A 103 -17.41 5.14 2.40
C LEU A 103 -18.05 6.51 2.22
N ASN A 104 -17.67 7.49 3.06
CA ASN A 104 -18.21 8.86 3.00
C ASN A 104 -19.76 8.87 2.94
N ASN A 105 -20.38 8.13 3.85
CA ASN A 105 -21.83 7.95 3.97
C ASN A 105 -22.52 7.35 2.72
N THR A 106 -21.75 6.79 1.79
CA THR A 106 -22.24 6.18 0.56
C THR A 106 -21.92 4.69 0.56
N LYS A 107 -22.93 3.86 0.26
CA LYS A 107 -22.77 2.42 0.07
C LYS A 107 -22.03 2.17 -1.24
N THR A 108 -20.90 1.49 -1.14
CA THR A 108 -20.04 1.16 -2.28
C THR A 108 -19.89 -0.35 -2.33
N ALA A 109 -20.20 -0.94 -3.49
CA ALA A 109 -19.97 -2.37 -3.73
C ALA A 109 -18.50 -2.61 -4.07
N VAL A 110 -17.88 -3.56 -3.38
CA VAL A 110 -16.44 -3.78 -3.47
C VAL A 110 -16.10 -5.25 -3.61
N LEU A 111 -15.01 -5.51 -4.32
CA LEU A 111 -14.42 -6.85 -4.44
C LEU A 111 -13.27 -6.94 -3.45
N LEU A 112 -13.37 -7.87 -2.50
CA LEU A 112 -12.30 -8.19 -1.57
C LEU A 112 -11.40 -9.27 -2.16
N TYR A 113 -10.10 -8.98 -2.21
CA TYR A 113 -9.07 -9.92 -2.61
C TYR A 113 -8.09 -10.17 -1.46
N ARG A 114 -7.64 -11.42 -1.33
CA ARG A 114 -6.37 -11.73 -0.65
C ARG A 114 -5.23 -11.51 -1.63
N MET A 115 -4.18 -10.83 -1.20
CA MET A 115 -2.96 -10.64 -2.00
C MET A 115 -1.83 -11.54 -1.49
N ASP A 116 -1.34 -12.43 -2.35
CA ASP A 116 -0.18 -13.27 -2.06
C ASP A 116 1.06 -12.71 -2.78
N ILE A 117 2.20 -12.72 -2.09
CA ILE A 117 3.49 -12.27 -2.63
C ILE A 117 4.51 -13.39 -2.46
N LYS A 118 5.30 -13.68 -3.50
CA LYS A 118 6.46 -14.55 -3.46
C LYS A 118 7.72 -13.73 -3.70
N LYS A 119 8.73 -13.96 -2.85
CA LYS A 119 10.07 -13.39 -3.01
C LYS A 119 10.78 -14.09 -4.17
N THR A 120 11.28 -13.33 -5.15
CA THR A 120 12.06 -13.88 -6.28
C THR A 120 13.54 -13.59 -6.14
N ASN A 121 13.93 -12.40 -5.68
CA ASN A 121 15.33 -11.99 -5.48
C ASN A 121 15.51 -11.30 -4.12
N ILE A 122 15.96 -12.05 -3.11
CA ILE A 122 16.23 -11.48 -1.78
C ILE A 122 17.64 -10.87 -1.81
N ASN A 123 17.72 -9.55 -1.64
CA ASN A 123 18.93 -8.97 -1.08
C ASN A 123 18.88 -9.22 0.43
N PRO A 124 19.75 -10.05 1.02
CA PRO A 124 19.74 -10.33 2.46
C PRO A 124 19.97 -9.08 3.31
N ASP A 125 20.49 -8.00 2.70
CA ASP A 125 20.69 -6.71 3.34
C ASP A 125 19.54 -5.71 3.11
N ASP A 126 18.40 -6.13 2.53
CA ASP A 126 17.23 -5.24 2.41
C ASP A 126 16.73 -4.84 3.80
N LYS A 127 16.83 -3.54 4.10
CA LYS A 127 16.38 -2.91 5.34
C LYS A 127 15.14 -2.06 5.13
N ASN A 128 14.52 -2.14 3.95
CA ASN A 128 13.34 -1.37 3.63
C ASN A 128 12.13 -1.89 4.42
N LEU A 129 11.70 -1.12 5.42
CA LEU A 129 10.61 -1.50 6.31
C LEU A 129 9.26 -1.55 5.59
N ILE A 130 9.07 -0.80 4.50
CA ILE A 130 7.86 -0.86 3.68
C ILE A 130 7.83 -2.18 2.91
N ASN A 131 8.96 -2.55 2.27
CA ASN A 131 9.08 -3.84 1.61
C ASN A 131 8.89 -4.99 2.60
N ALA A 132 9.53 -4.94 3.77
CA ALA A 132 9.36 -5.95 4.82
C ALA A 132 7.89 -6.04 5.28
N ALA A 133 7.25 -4.91 5.59
CA ALA A 133 5.85 -4.90 6.02
C ALA A 133 4.90 -5.43 4.93
N LEU A 134 5.18 -5.14 3.66
CA LEU A 134 4.40 -5.62 2.53
C LEU A 134 4.65 -7.11 2.27
N ILE A 135 5.90 -7.58 2.23
CA ILE A 135 6.24 -8.95 1.83
C ILE A 135 6.07 -9.94 2.98
N ASP A 136 6.58 -9.61 4.18
CA ASP A 136 6.56 -10.50 5.34
C ASP A 136 5.23 -10.45 6.09
N SER A 137 4.25 -9.73 5.53
CA SER A 137 2.90 -9.81 6.04
C SER A 137 2.33 -11.23 5.93
N SER A 138 1.74 -11.70 7.03
CA SER A 138 1.05 -12.99 7.10
C SER A 138 -0.32 -12.96 6.43
N LEU A 139 -0.91 -11.78 6.23
CA LEU A 139 -2.18 -11.61 5.55
C LEU A 139 -2.26 -10.22 4.93
N ARG A 140 -2.48 -10.15 3.62
CA ARG A 140 -2.77 -8.91 2.89
C ARG A 140 -4.16 -9.00 2.27
N LYS A 141 -4.96 -7.96 2.50
CA LYS A 141 -6.30 -7.80 1.92
C LYS A 141 -6.38 -6.49 1.16
N VAL A 142 -7.04 -6.53 0.00
CA VAL A 142 -7.20 -5.40 -0.90
C VAL A 142 -8.67 -5.30 -1.29
N TRP A 143 -9.26 -4.13 -1.09
CA TRP A 143 -10.65 -3.85 -1.46
C TRP A 143 -10.67 -2.93 -2.66
N ILE A 144 -11.46 -3.31 -3.65
CA ILE A 144 -11.54 -2.62 -4.94
C ILE A 144 -12.98 -2.23 -5.21
N ASP A 145 -13.20 -0.95 -5.47
CA ASP A 145 -14.49 -0.43 -5.90
C ASP A 145 -14.87 -1.04 -7.25
N LYS A 146 -16.07 -1.65 -7.33
CA LYS A 146 -16.56 -2.32 -8.55
C LYS A 146 -16.78 -1.37 -9.72
N ASN A 147 -17.14 -0.12 -9.43
CA ASN A 147 -17.47 0.88 -10.44
C ASN A 147 -16.20 1.49 -11.05
N THR A 148 -15.22 1.83 -10.22
CA THR A 148 -13.99 2.49 -10.68
C THR A 148 -12.86 1.50 -10.98
N GLY A 149 -12.85 0.34 -10.32
CA GLY A 149 -11.74 -0.60 -10.31
C GLY A 149 -10.52 -0.07 -9.55
N SER A 150 -10.66 0.98 -8.73
CA SER A 150 -9.57 1.52 -7.90
C SER A 150 -9.54 0.84 -6.52
N ILE A 151 -8.34 0.74 -5.95
CA ILE A 151 -8.16 0.25 -4.58
C ILE A 151 -8.58 1.35 -3.62
N ILE A 152 -9.52 1.06 -2.74
CA ILE A 152 -10.06 2.02 -1.76
C ILE A 152 -9.61 1.74 -0.33
N LYS A 153 -9.22 0.48 -0.06
CA LYS A 153 -8.73 0.04 1.25
C LYS A 153 -7.69 -1.06 1.10
N LEU A 154 -6.70 -1.02 1.98
CA LEU A 154 -5.66 -2.02 2.14
C LEU A 154 -5.57 -2.43 3.60
N SER A 155 -5.31 -3.72 3.85
CA SER A 155 -4.95 -4.21 5.18
C SER A 155 -3.81 -5.19 5.06
N PHE A 156 -2.84 -5.10 5.97
CA PHE A 156 -1.74 -6.04 6.07
C PHE A 156 -1.38 -6.27 7.53
N MET A 157 -1.01 -7.51 7.87
CA MET A 157 -0.56 -7.88 9.22
C MET A 157 0.95 -8.04 9.25
N TYR A 158 1.67 -7.23 10.01
CA TYR A 158 3.13 -7.28 10.12
C TYR A 158 3.53 -7.27 11.60
N ASN A 159 4.45 -8.15 12.02
CA ASN A 159 4.84 -8.36 13.42
C ASN A 159 3.66 -8.53 14.39
N GLY A 160 2.58 -9.20 13.95
CA GLY A 160 1.37 -9.42 14.75
C GLY A 160 0.42 -8.22 14.86
N ILE A 161 0.76 -7.09 14.23
CA ILE A 161 -0.04 -5.86 14.23
C ILE A 161 -0.77 -5.74 12.90
N SER A 162 -2.08 -5.46 12.95
CA SER A 162 -2.88 -5.17 11.76
C SER A 162 -2.77 -3.70 11.40
N TYR A 163 -2.31 -3.40 10.20
CA TYR A 163 -2.24 -2.06 9.63
C TYR A 163 -3.29 -1.92 8.55
N ILE A 164 -3.97 -0.77 8.51
CA ILE A 164 -5.07 -0.49 7.59
C ILE A 164 -4.88 0.90 6.99
N ILE A 165 -5.00 0.98 5.66
CA ILE A 165 -5.01 2.23 4.90
C ILE A 165 -6.36 2.34 4.22
N ASN A 166 -7.12 3.37 4.56
CA ASN A 166 -8.35 3.75 3.85
C ASN A 166 -8.03 4.99 3.00
N LYS A 167 -8.29 4.96 1.69
CA LYS A 167 -7.88 6.05 0.80
C LYS A 167 -8.86 7.22 0.70
N ASN A 168 -10.09 7.02 1.16
CA ASN A 168 -11.16 8.01 1.03
C ASN A 168 -11.48 8.70 2.36
N GLU A 169 -10.58 8.66 3.35
CA GLU A 169 -10.75 9.25 4.70
C GLU A 169 -9.96 10.55 4.92
N ASN A 170 -9.54 11.23 3.84
CA ASN A 170 -8.88 12.54 3.91
C ASN A 170 -9.79 13.65 3.38
#